data_AF-A0A1G9V5W3-F1
#
_entry.id   AF-A0A1G9V5W3-F1
#
_cell.length_a   1.000
_cell.length_b   1.000
_cell.length_c   1.000
_cell.angle_alpha   90.00
_cell.angle_beta   90.00
_cell.angle_gamma   90.00
#
_symmetry.space_group_name_H-M   'P 1'
#
loop_
_entity.id
_entity.type
_entity.pdbx_description
1 polymer ?
#
loop_
_entity_poly.entity_id
_entity_poly.type
_entity_poly.pdbx_seq_one_letter_code
_entity_poly.pdbx_strand_id
1 'polypeptide(L)'
;MQRRIIVLAASTVLGCASALAAGTTPLPYAYSASIAVSVPKNSAGEANAKLKGQPTATRFTPCNSGKDQLLFTLKYDAGKDSTSPILDTYVLFRSPGGVFFTLARQQSNAIGPVMRMYPTVAALDDPDPAPPSPDVPPNPVAATQTYTAAANYLGGLKNEALLGGELALEGLEEGVWMVSAIVADSASVKFGDPATWKAWDTATFMVGKPWTGTTPPTTCN
;
A
#
# COMPACT_ATOMS: atom_id res chain seq x y z
N MET A 1 43.63 -35.60 -68.33
CA MET A 1 44.94 -35.24 -67.74
C MET A 1 44.76 -34.00 -66.88
N GLN A 2 45.31 -34.05 -65.67
CA GLN A 2 45.16 -33.06 -64.58
C GLN A 2 45.58 -31.63 -64.98
N ARG A 3 44.91 -30.64 -64.40
CA ARG A 3 45.58 -29.62 -63.57
C ARG A 3 44.57 -28.94 -62.64
N ARG A 4 44.76 -29.18 -61.34
CA ARG A 4 44.20 -28.40 -60.24
C ARG A 4 44.94 -27.07 -60.21
N ILE A 5 44.21 -25.95 -60.11
CA ILE A 5 44.77 -24.68 -59.64
C ILE A 5 43.86 -24.21 -58.50
N ILE A 6 44.41 -24.19 -57.30
CA ILE A 6 43.86 -23.55 -56.12
C ILE A 6 44.39 -22.11 -56.17
N VAL A 7 43.50 -21.12 -56.21
CA VAL A 7 43.84 -19.72 -55.91
C VAL A 7 42.99 -19.29 -54.72
N LEU A 8 43.64 -19.13 -53.57
CA LEU A 8 43.10 -18.44 -52.41
C LEU A 8 43.43 -16.96 -52.60
N ALA A 9 42.43 -16.08 -52.66
CA ALA A 9 42.64 -14.63 -52.57
C ALA A 9 41.58 -14.03 -51.66
N ALA A 10 42.06 -13.50 -50.54
CA ALA A 10 41.29 -12.78 -49.54
C ALA A 10 40.66 -11.51 -50.13
N SER A 11 39.45 -11.19 -49.70
CA SER A 11 38.86 -9.86 -49.88
C SER A 11 38.30 -9.40 -48.55
N THR A 12 39.05 -8.48 -47.94
CA THR A 12 38.69 -7.64 -46.80
C THR A 12 37.39 -6.89 -47.08
N VAL A 13 36.34 -7.15 -46.31
CA VAL A 13 35.16 -6.27 -46.27
C VAL A 13 35.48 -5.13 -45.31
N LEU A 14 35.66 -3.96 -45.91
CA LEU A 14 35.82 -2.65 -45.29
C LEU A 14 34.61 -2.33 -44.40
N GLY A 15 34.88 -1.71 -43.26
CA GLY A 15 33.91 -1.50 -42.20
C GLY A 15 32.73 -0.59 -42.53
N CYS A 16 31.63 -0.86 -41.86
CA CYS A 16 30.77 0.18 -41.31
C CYS A 16 30.96 0.19 -39.79
N ALA A 17 31.84 1.08 -39.33
CA ALA A 17 31.78 1.57 -37.97
C ALA A 17 30.46 2.34 -37.83
N SER A 18 29.46 1.71 -37.21
CA SER A 18 28.32 2.42 -36.65
C SER A 18 28.58 2.54 -35.16
N ALA A 19 29.06 3.71 -34.77
CA ALA A 19 29.01 4.14 -33.39
C ALA A 19 27.55 4.11 -32.91
N LEU A 20 27.33 3.60 -31.71
CA LEU A 20 26.75 4.32 -30.59
C LEU A 20 26.61 3.32 -29.45
N ALA A 21 27.31 3.61 -28.35
CA ALA A 21 27.07 2.96 -27.09
C ALA A 21 25.56 2.98 -26.84
N ALA A 22 24.95 1.79 -26.75
CA ALA A 22 23.67 1.66 -26.08
C ALA A 22 23.92 2.11 -24.64
N GLY A 23 23.66 3.38 -24.37
CA GLY A 23 23.47 3.85 -23.01
C GLY A 23 22.33 3.03 -22.47
N THR A 24 22.63 2.02 -21.66
CA THR A 24 21.63 1.36 -20.84
C THR A 24 21.09 2.45 -19.94
N THR A 25 19.96 3.06 -20.32
CA THR A 25 19.20 3.89 -19.40
C THR A 25 18.99 3.05 -18.15
N PRO A 26 19.44 3.50 -16.97
CA PRO A 26 19.23 2.76 -15.74
C PRO A 26 17.74 2.44 -15.65
N LEU A 27 17.41 1.16 -15.43
CA LEU A 27 16.01 0.79 -15.22
C LEU A 27 15.49 1.62 -14.03
N PRO A 28 14.27 2.18 -14.13
CA PRO A 28 13.67 2.90 -13.01
C PRO A 28 13.69 2.03 -11.77
N TYR A 29 13.90 2.66 -10.61
CA TYR A 29 13.87 1.93 -9.34
C TYR A 29 12.54 1.20 -9.17
N ALA A 30 12.60 -0.08 -8.83
CA ALA A 30 11.43 -0.89 -8.57
C ALA A 30 10.96 -0.70 -7.12
N TYR A 31 10.18 0.35 -6.89
CA TYR A 31 9.49 0.56 -5.63
C TYR A 31 8.56 -0.63 -5.32
N SER A 32 8.33 -0.91 -4.03
CA SER A 32 7.39 -1.96 -3.64
C SER A 32 6.59 -1.57 -2.40
N ALA A 33 5.36 -2.04 -2.34
CA ALA A 33 4.49 -1.94 -1.19
C ALA A 33 3.70 -3.25 -1.09
N SER A 34 3.49 -3.74 0.13
CA SER A 34 2.63 -4.86 0.43
C SER A 34 2.00 -4.68 1.79
N ILE A 35 0.70 -4.94 1.89
CA ILE A 35 -0.06 -4.84 3.12
C ILE A 35 -0.76 -6.16 3.38
N ALA A 36 -0.60 -6.68 4.59
CA ALA A 36 -1.25 -7.92 5.02
C ALA A 36 -2.11 -7.67 6.25
N VAL A 37 -3.27 -8.30 6.27
CA VAL A 37 -4.13 -8.38 7.45
C VAL A 37 -4.10 -9.81 7.97
N SER A 38 -3.89 -9.96 9.27
CA SER A 38 -3.98 -11.24 9.95
C SER A 38 -4.80 -11.13 11.23
N VAL A 39 -5.35 -12.26 11.62
CA VAL A 39 -6.07 -12.46 12.88
C VAL A 39 -5.15 -13.22 13.84
N PRO A 40 -5.26 -13.02 15.16
CA PRO A 40 -4.49 -13.77 16.15
C PRO A 40 -4.69 -15.27 15.98
N LYS A 41 -3.65 -16.06 16.30
CA LYS A 41 -3.78 -17.52 16.34
C LYS A 41 -4.78 -17.94 17.41
N ASN A 42 -5.57 -18.96 17.11
CA ASN A 42 -6.65 -19.50 17.93
C ASN A 42 -7.79 -18.51 18.20
N SER A 43 -7.91 -17.45 17.41
CA SER A 43 -9.04 -16.50 17.47
C SER A 43 -10.28 -17.05 16.77
N ALA A 44 -11.44 -16.45 17.05
CA ALA A 44 -12.68 -16.80 16.34
C ALA A 44 -12.59 -16.47 14.84
N GLY A 45 -11.88 -15.40 14.48
CA GLY A 45 -11.57 -15.01 13.12
C GLY A 45 -10.70 -16.03 12.38
N GLU A 46 -9.77 -16.70 13.08
CA GLU A 46 -8.98 -17.79 12.47
C GLU A 46 -9.85 -19.02 12.19
N ALA A 47 -10.77 -19.35 13.09
CA ALA A 47 -11.73 -20.42 12.88
C ALA A 47 -12.65 -20.10 11.68
N ASN A 48 -13.14 -18.86 11.60
CA ASN A 48 -14.01 -18.39 10.51
C ASN A 48 -13.31 -18.46 9.15
N ALA A 49 -12.02 -18.13 9.08
CA ALA A 49 -11.23 -18.23 7.84
C ALA A 49 -11.15 -19.66 7.27
N LYS A 50 -11.48 -20.69 8.06
CA LYS A 50 -11.51 -22.11 7.63
C LYS A 50 -12.89 -22.56 7.16
N LEU A 51 -13.92 -21.72 7.27
CA LEU A 51 -15.28 -22.05 6.87
C LEU A 51 -15.39 -22.09 5.34
N LYS A 52 -15.91 -23.20 4.83
CA LYS A 52 -16.15 -23.38 3.40
C LYS A 52 -17.24 -22.43 2.94
N GLY A 53 -16.97 -21.67 1.88
CA GLY A 53 -17.91 -20.70 1.30
C GLY A 53 -17.62 -19.24 1.64
N GLN A 54 -16.61 -18.95 2.48
CA GLN A 54 -16.14 -17.58 2.73
C GLN A 54 -14.95 -17.21 1.81
N PRO A 55 -14.82 -15.91 1.43
CA PRO A 55 -13.65 -15.41 0.73
C PRO A 55 -12.34 -15.68 1.48
N THR A 56 -11.39 -16.39 0.86
CA THR A 56 -10.11 -16.74 1.49
C THR A 56 -9.13 -15.57 1.61
N ALA A 57 -9.29 -14.55 0.76
CA ALA A 57 -8.45 -13.34 0.72
C ALA A 57 -8.87 -12.26 1.72
N THR A 58 -10.07 -12.38 2.32
CA THR A 58 -10.58 -11.43 3.31
C THR A 58 -10.43 -12.01 4.70
N ARG A 59 -10.03 -11.19 5.68
CA ARG A 59 -10.01 -11.59 7.09
C ARG A 59 -11.30 -11.16 7.77
N PHE A 60 -11.87 -12.05 8.58
CA PHE A 60 -13.14 -11.83 9.25
C PHE A 60 -12.91 -11.67 10.73
N THR A 61 -13.58 -10.69 11.34
CA THR A 61 -13.74 -10.64 12.78
C THR A 61 -15.16 -11.08 13.16
N PRO A 62 -15.33 -11.77 14.30
CA PRO A 62 -16.61 -12.31 14.72
C PRO A 62 -17.65 -11.19 14.93
N CYS A 63 -18.92 -11.58 14.82
CA CYS A 63 -20.08 -10.69 14.88
C CYS A 63 -20.64 -10.44 16.31
N ASN A 64 -19.95 -10.93 17.34
CA ASN A 64 -20.36 -10.81 18.75
C ASN A 64 -19.59 -9.67 19.45
N SER A 65 -19.91 -9.42 20.73
CA SER A 65 -19.29 -8.37 21.55
C SER A 65 -17.79 -8.56 21.83
N GLY A 66 -17.20 -9.68 21.39
CA GLY A 66 -15.76 -9.95 21.48
C GLY A 66 -15.13 -9.96 20.09
N LYS A 67 -15.08 -8.81 19.42
CA LYS A 67 -14.42 -8.70 18.12
C LYS A 67 -12.92 -8.98 18.28
N ASP A 68 -12.39 -9.88 17.45
CA ASP A 68 -10.96 -10.16 17.45
C ASP A 68 -10.15 -8.94 17.01
N GLN A 69 -9.00 -8.76 17.63
CA GLN A 69 -8.01 -7.78 17.18
C GLN A 69 -7.50 -8.15 15.79
N LEU A 70 -7.12 -7.14 14.99
CA LEU A 70 -6.47 -7.34 13.70
C LEU A 70 -5.04 -6.84 13.74
N LEU A 71 -4.13 -7.64 13.17
CA LEU A 71 -2.75 -7.25 12.95
C LEU A 71 -2.54 -6.85 11.49
N PHE A 72 -2.03 -5.63 11.30
CA PHE A 72 -1.70 -5.08 10.00
C PHE A 72 -0.18 -5.06 9.85
N THR A 73 0.34 -5.71 8.81
CA THR A 73 1.77 -5.75 8.51
C THR A 73 2.03 -5.05 7.18
N LEU A 74 2.88 -4.02 7.22
CA LEU A 74 3.31 -3.26 6.07
C LEU A 74 4.75 -3.65 5.71
N LYS A 75 4.95 -4.02 4.45
CA LYS A 75 6.27 -4.22 3.85
C LYS A 75 6.43 -3.26 2.69
N TYR A 76 7.50 -2.49 2.65
CA TYR A 76 7.71 -1.50 1.59
C TYR A 76 9.18 -1.26 1.30
N ASP A 77 9.45 -0.90 0.05
CA ASP A 77 10.73 -0.36 -0.40
C ASP A 77 10.46 0.96 -1.13
N ALA A 78 10.77 2.06 -0.44
CA ALA A 78 10.51 3.42 -0.87
C ALA A 78 11.75 4.09 -1.51
N GLY A 79 12.80 3.34 -1.86
CA GLY A 79 13.99 3.87 -2.53
C GLY A 79 15.30 3.69 -1.78
N LYS A 80 16.37 4.30 -2.30
CA LYS A 80 17.72 4.25 -1.71
C LYS A 80 18.41 5.60 -1.88
N ASP A 81 18.98 6.10 -0.80
CA ASP A 81 19.71 7.38 -0.70
C ASP A 81 20.71 7.69 -1.83
N SER A 82 21.36 6.67 -2.40
CA SER A 82 22.53 6.82 -3.28
C SER A 82 22.23 6.99 -4.78
N THR A 83 21.08 6.53 -5.28
CA THR A 83 20.81 6.53 -6.73
C THR A 83 19.33 6.68 -7.11
N SER A 84 18.40 6.57 -6.16
CA SER A 84 16.96 6.58 -6.44
C SER A 84 16.24 7.43 -5.41
N PRO A 85 15.36 8.36 -5.80
CA PRO A 85 14.74 9.23 -4.82
C PRO A 85 13.97 8.40 -3.80
N ILE A 86 14.17 8.74 -2.53
CA ILE A 86 13.39 8.20 -1.43
C ILE A 86 12.02 8.89 -1.46
N LEU A 87 10.96 8.08 -1.39
CA LEU A 87 9.57 8.53 -1.49
C LEU A 87 8.83 8.34 -0.17
N ASP A 88 7.65 8.95 -0.10
CA ASP A 88 6.77 8.84 1.05
C ASP A 88 5.94 7.56 1.00
N THR A 89 5.62 7.04 2.18
CA THR A 89 4.73 5.88 2.35
C THR A 89 3.46 6.32 3.07
N TYR A 90 2.32 5.97 2.50
CA TYR A 90 0.99 6.27 3.00
C TYR A 90 0.23 4.99 3.30
N VAL A 91 -0.63 5.05 4.33
CA VAL A 91 -1.56 3.97 4.66
C VAL A 91 -2.97 4.57 4.73
N LEU A 92 -3.88 3.99 3.95
CA LEU A 92 -5.25 4.47 3.80
C LEU A 92 -6.25 3.35 4.10
N PHE A 93 -7.15 3.59 5.04
CA PHE A 93 -8.31 2.74 5.30
C PHE A 93 -9.52 3.32 4.60
N ARG A 94 -10.37 2.46 4.06
CA ARG A 94 -11.68 2.81 3.50
C ARG A 94 -12.75 1.99 4.22
N SER A 95 -13.72 2.69 4.77
CA SER A 95 -14.91 2.11 5.41
C SER A 95 -15.93 1.61 4.39
N PRO A 96 -16.86 0.74 4.82
CA PRO A 96 -18.00 0.31 4.01
C PRO A 96 -18.84 1.50 3.50
N GLY A 97 -19.06 2.52 4.34
CA GLY A 97 -19.79 3.74 4.00
C GLY A 97 -19.05 4.70 3.06
N GLY A 98 -17.81 4.39 2.66
CA GLY A 98 -17.04 5.19 1.72
C GLY A 98 -16.22 6.32 2.34
N VAL A 99 -16.19 6.42 3.67
CA VAL A 99 -15.29 7.32 4.42
C VAL A 99 -13.87 6.75 4.42
N PHE A 100 -12.88 7.63 4.34
CA PHE A 100 -11.46 7.30 4.30
C PHE A 100 -10.75 7.69 5.61
N PHE A 101 -9.74 6.93 6.00
CA PHE A 101 -8.90 7.23 7.15
C PHE A 101 -7.43 7.07 6.81
N THR A 102 -6.63 8.12 6.99
CA THR A 102 -5.18 8.04 6.82
C THR A 102 -4.53 7.64 8.13
N LEU A 103 -3.54 6.75 8.10
CA LEU A 103 -2.69 6.45 9.25
C LEU A 103 -1.36 7.17 9.09
N ALA A 104 -1.12 8.17 9.94
CA ALA A 104 0.09 8.99 9.93
C ALA A 104 0.95 8.69 11.16
N ARG A 105 2.27 8.59 11.00
CA ARG A 105 3.19 8.54 12.15
C ARG A 105 3.61 9.98 12.45
N GLN A 106 2.97 10.60 13.45
CA GLN A 106 3.36 11.96 13.84
C GLN A 106 4.78 11.98 14.40
N GLN A 107 5.60 12.90 13.88
CA GLN A 107 7.00 13.06 14.31
C GLN A 107 7.20 14.08 15.42
N SER A 108 6.17 14.86 15.77
CA SER A 108 6.25 15.87 16.82
C SER A 108 5.22 15.56 17.90
N ASN A 109 5.68 14.96 18.99
CA ASN A 109 5.06 14.97 20.33
C ASN A 109 3.87 14.02 20.59
N ALA A 110 3.36 13.29 19.59
CA ALA A 110 2.33 12.26 19.80
C ALA A 110 2.97 10.88 19.98
N ILE A 111 2.52 10.14 21.01
CA ILE A 111 2.95 8.76 21.27
C ILE A 111 2.14 7.85 20.33
N GLY A 112 2.67 7.60 19.12
CA GLY A 112 2.14 6.56 18.22
C GLY A 112 1.48 7.08 16.94
N PRO A 113 0.99 6.15 16.09
CA PRO A 113 0.33 6.50 14.84
C PRO A 113 -1.06 7.10 15.09
N VAL A 114 -1.42 8.11 14.31
CA VAL A 114 -2.69 8.84 14.41
C VAL A 114 -3.54 8.53 13.18
N MET A 115 -4.81 8.19 13.41
CA MET A 115 -5.81 8.08 12.35
C MET A 115 -6.55 9.39 12.14
N ARG A 116 -6.70 9.81 10.88
CA ARG A 116 -7.47 11.01 10.52
C ARG A 116 -8.52 10.68 9.47
N MET A 117 -9.74 11.14 9.70
CA MET A 117 -10.91 10.86 8.87
C MET A 117 -11.08 11.87 7.73
N TYR A 118 -11.50 11.38 6.56
CA TYR A 118 -11.85 12.17 5.38
C TYR A 118 -13.15 11.63 4.77
N PRO A 119 -14.15 12.48 4.50
CA PRO A 119 -15.46 12.03 4.05
C PRO A 119 -15.45 11.51 2.60
N THR A 120 -14.49 11.93 1.78
CA THR A 120 -14.39 11.56 0.37
C THR A 120 -12.92 11.46 -0.06
N VAL A 121 -12.67 10.81 -1.20
CA VAL A 121 -11.33 10.77 -1.81
C VAL A 121 -10.88 12.16 -2.29
N ALA A 122 -11.81 13.00 -2.76
CA ALA A 122 -11.51 14.37 -3.15
C ALA A 122 -10.99 15.20 -1.97
N ALA A 123 -11.51 14.96 -0.75
CA ALA A 123 -11.01 15.61 0.46
C ALA A 123 -9.59 15.16 0.86
N LEU A 124 -9.13 13.98 0.40
CA LEU A 124 -7.74 13.56 0.56
C LEU A 124 -6.79 14.29 -0.39
N ASP A 125 -7.30 14.59 -1.59
CA ASP A 125 -6.55 15.20 -2.69
C ASP A 125 -6.55 16.73 -2.66
N ASP A 126 -7.34 17.31 -1.75
CA ASP A 126 -7.47 18.75 -1.54
C ASP A 126 -6.17 19.31 -0.93
N PRO A 127 -5.48 20.24 -1.62
CA PRO A 127 -4.31 20.90 -1.07
C PRO A 127 -4.63 21.90 0.05
N ASP A 128 -5.91 22.29 0.22
CA ASP A 128 -6.38 23.19 1.27
C ASP A 128 -7.70 22.67 1.85
N PRO A 129 -7.67 21.52 2.56
CA PRO A 129 -8.89 20.89 3.05
C PRO A 129 -9.55 21.84 4.05
N ALA A 130 -10.79 22.25 3.76
CA ALA A 130 -11.57 23.11 4.65
C ALA A 130 -11.50 22.54 6.08
N PRO A 131 -11.16 23.38 7.07
CA PRO A 131 -10.88 22.88 8.39
C PRO A 131 -12.16 22.27 9.00
N PRO A 132 -12.07 21.10 9.67
CA PRO A 132 -13.25 20.44 10.24
C PRO A 132 -13.93 21.28 11.35
N SER A 133 -13.23 22.30 11.85
CA SER A 133 -13.69 23.33 12.78
C SER A 133 -12.81 24.58 12.57
N PRO A 134 -13.32 25.81 12.75
CA PRO A 134 -12.53 27.05 12.62
C PRO A 134 -11.22 27.10 13.42
N ASP A 135 -11.06 26.26 14.45
CA ASP A 135 -9.86 26.20 15.31
C ASP A 135 -8.81 25.18 14.87
N VAL A 136 -9.07 24.37 13.83
CA VAL A 136 -8.13 23.36 13.33
C VAL A 136 -7.54 23.86 12.02
N PRO A 137 -6.21 24.07 11.88
CA PRO A 137 -5.66 24.52 10.61
C PRO A 137 -5.91 23.50 9.48
N PRO A 138 -6.15 23.96 8.24
CA PRO A 138 -6.19 23.10 7.07
C PRO A 138 -4.84 22.39 6.93
N ASN A 139 -4.86 21.07 6.79
CA ASN A 139 -3.65 20.28 6.76
C ASN A 139 -3.69 19.30 5.58
N PRO A 140 -3.08 19.64 4.43
CA PRO A 140 -3.11 18.77 3.25
C PRO A 140 -2.45 17.42 3.56
N VAL A 141 -3.12 16.34 3.14
CA VAL A 141 -2.72 14.95 3.41
C VAL A 141 -1.30 14.67 2.94
N ALA A 142 -0.93 15.20 1.77
CA ALA A 142 0.28 14.86 1.04
C ALA A 142 1.60 15.21 1.76
N ALA A 143 1.60 16.15 2.72
CA ALA A 143 2.84 16.60 3.38
C ALA A 143 2.95 16.24 4.87
N THR A 144 1.84 15.99 5.56
CA THR A 144 1.85 15.85 7.04
C THR A 144 1.16 14.59 7.55
N GLN A 145 0.51 13.83 6.68
CA GLN A 145 -0.24 12.62 7.05
C GLN A 145 0.39 11.34 6.47
N THR A 146 1.70 11.37 6.22
CA THR A 146 2.49 10.21 5.79
C THR A 146 2.63 9.20 6.93
N TYR A 147 2.58 7.90 6.60
CA TYR A 147 2.97 6.86 7.55
C TYR A 147 4.49 6.88 7.80
N THR A 148 5.28 6.93 6.73
CA THR A 148 6.72 7.17 6.79
C THR A 148 7.07 8.25 5.77
N ALA A 149 7.52 9.41 6.24
CA ALA A 149 8.00 10.47 5.35
C ALA A 149 9.38 10.13 4.78
N ALA A 150 9.65 10.56 3.55
CA ALA A 150 10.90 10.33 2.84
C ALA A 150 12.14 10.77 3.65
N ALA A 151 12.05 11.91 4.34
CA ALA A 151 13.12 12.44 5.19
C ALA A 151 13.52 11.53 6.36
N ASN A 152 12.65 10.59 6.75
CA ASN A 152 12.84 9.69 7.88
C ASN A 152 13.19 8.26 7.47
N TYR A 153 13.25 8.01 6.17
CA TYR A 153 13.51 6.70 5.64
C TYR A 153 15.00 6.57 5.30
N LEU A 154 15.64 5.55 5.89
CA LEU A 154 17.07 5.27 5.70
C LEU A 154 17.38 4.40 4.47
N GLY A 155 16.42 4.23 3.55
CA GLY A 155 16.58 3.38 2.37
C GLY A 155 16.28 1.90 2.59
N GLY A 156 15.97 1.22 1.48
CA GLY A 156 15.84 -0.24 1.34
C GLY A 156 14.63 -0.87 2.06
N LEU A 157 14.33 -2.12 1.70
CA LEU A 157 13.17 -2.85 2.19
C LEU A 157 12.96 -2.78 3.72
N LYS A 158 11.75 -2.39 4.14
CA LYS A 158 11.28 -2.37 5.52
C LYS A 158 10.10 -3.32 5.69
N ASN A 159 9.95 -3.82 6.91
CA ASN A 159 8.83 -4.64 7.35
C ASN A 159 8.41 -4.16 8.74
N GLU A 160 7.19 -3.67 8.88
CA GLU A 160 6.67 -3.03 10.08
C GLU A 160 5.28 -3.55 10.43
N ALA A 161 5.00 -3.73 11.73
CA ALA A 161 3.64 -3.87 12.21
C ALA A 161 3.04 -2.46 12.36
N LEU A 162 1.93 -2.16 11.66
CA LEU A 162 1.31 -0.83 11.65
C LEU A 162 0.57 -0.54 12.96
N LEU A 163 -0.22 -1.52 13.40
CA LEU A 163 -1.00 -1.48 14.63
C LEU A 163 -0.63 -2.73 15.40
N GLY A 164 0.22 -2.58 16.42
CA GLY A 164 0.80 -3.65 17.21
C GLY A 164 -0.17 -4.35 18.17
N GLY A 165 -1.41 -4.62 17.72
CA GLY A 165 -2.40 -5.40 18.46
C GLY A 165 -3.69 -4.68 18.86
N GLU A 166 -3.84 -3.36 18.66
CA GLU A 166 -4.91 -2.62 19.36
C GLU A 166 -5.78 -1.75 18.44
N LEU A 167 -6.17 -2.24 17.25
CA LEU A 167 -7.36 -1.65 16.63
C LEU A 167 -8.59 -2.23 17.32
N ALA A 168 -9.12 -1.49 18.31
CA ALA A 168 -10.44 -1.79 18.85
C ALA A 168 -11.46 -1.68 17.72
N LEU A 169 -12.07 -2.81 17.36
CA LEU A 169 -13.08 -2.86 16.30
C LEU A 169 -14.50 -2.53 16.81
N GLU A 170 -14.61 -2.30 18.12
CA GLU A 170 -15.84 -1.81 18.74
C GLU A 170 -16.16 -0.41 18.23
N GLY A 171 -17.43 -0.16 17.89
CA GLY A 171 -17.87 1.12 17.33
C GLY A 171 -17.50 1.37 15.86
N LEU A 172 -16.67 0.53 15.24
CA LEU A 172 -16.44 0.58 13.79
C LEU A 172 -17.66 0.08 13.02
N GLU A 173 -17.93 0.72 11.88
CA GLU A 173 -18.95 0.32 10.92
C GLU A 173 -18.76 -1.14 10.51
N GLU A 174 -19.84 -1.91 10.51
CA GLU A 174 -19.82 -3.29 10.05
C GLU A 174 -19.79 -3.35 8.51
N GLY A 175 -19.07 -4.32 7.97
CA GLY A 175 -18.95 -4.53 6.53
C GLY A 175 -17.51 -4.72 6.07
N VAL A 176 -17.31 -4.59 4.75
CA VAL A 176 -16.00 -4.74 4.10
C VAL A 176 -15.21 -3.45 4.21
N TRP A 177 -14.08 -3.54 4.91
CA TRP A 177 -13.07 -2.50 4.96
C TRP A 177 -11.93 -2.84 4.00
N MET A 178 -11.29 -1.80 3.48
CA MET A 178 -10.08 -1.93 2.66
C MET A 178 -8.95 -1.15 3.33
N VAL A 179 -7.74 -1.70 3.31
CA VAL A 179 -6.52 -1.00 3.72
C VAL A 179 -5.55 -1.01 2.56
N SER A 180 -5.03 0.15 2.19
CA SER A 180 -4.08 0.32 1.08
C SER A 180 -2.77 0.90 1.58
N ALA A 181 -1.67 0.31 1.13
CA ALA A 181 -0.34 0.85 1.28
C ALA A 181 0.10 1.48 -0.04
N ILE A 182 0.62 2.69 0.00
CA ILE A 182 0.98 3.46 -1.20
C ILE A 182 2.38 4.06 -1.00
N VAL A 183 3.25 3.88 -1.99
CA VAL A 183 4.53 4.60 -2.10
C VAL A 183 4.38 5.61 -3.23
N ALA A 184 4.56 6.89 -2.92
CA ALA A 184 4.37 7.98 -3.87
C ALA A 184 5.21 9.22 -3.52
N ASP A 185 5.35 10.11 -4.49
CA ASP A 185 5.97 11.43 -4.31
C ASP A 185 4.95 12.39 -3.68
N SER A 186 5.25 12.96 -2.51
CA SER A 186 4.38 13.94 -1.83
C SER A 186 4.02 15.15 -2.68
N ALA A 187 4.86 15.55 -3.64
CA ALA A 187 4.58 16.71 -4.48
C ALA A 187 3.48 16.45 -5.52
N SER A 188 3.22 15.19 -5.87
CA SER A 188 2.33 14.82 -6.97
C SER A 188 1.30 13.75 -6.65
N VAL A 189 1.32 13.17 -5.44
CA VAL A 189 0.38 12.12 -5.04
C VAL A 189 -1.07 12.60 -5.11
N LYS A 190 -1.92 11.77 -5.71
CA LYS A 190 -3.37 11.86 -5.70
C LYS A 190 -3.96 10.50 -5.35
N PHE A 191 -4.68 10.40 -4.25
CA PHE A 191 -5.33 9.19 -3.76
C PHE A 191 -6.52 8.76 -4.62
N GLY A 192 -7.10 9.66 -5.41
CA GLY A 192 -8.07 9.33 -6.45
C GLY A 192 -7.47 8.80 -7.75
N ASP A 193 -6.14 8.91 -7.95
CA ASP A 193 -5.47 8.57 -9.20
C ASP A 193 -4.25 7.65 -8.98
N PRO A 194 -4.42 6.33 -9.20
CA PRO A 194 -3.35 5.34 -9.07
C PRO A 194 -2.14 5.59 -9.98
N ALA A 195 -2.27 6.38 -11.05
CA ALA A 195 -1.14 6.71 -11.93
C ALA A 195 -0.07 7.57 -11.22
N THR A 196 -0.45 8.25 -10.13
CA THR A 196 0.48 9.02 -9.29
C THR A 196 1.28 8.14 -8.32
N TRP A 197 0.93 6.86 -8.19
CA TRP A 197 1.56 5.94 -7.23
C TRP A 197 2.71 5.18 -7.89
N LYS A 198 3.82 5.00 -7.17
CA LYS A 198 4.98 4.23 -7.64
C LYS A 198 4.91 2.76 -7.30
N ALA A 199 4.30 2.44 -6.16
CA ALA A 199 3.95 1.08 -5.79
C ALA A 199 2.75 1.14 -4.84
N TRP A 200 1.91 0.11 -4.87
CA TRP A 200 0.77 0.01 -3.98
C TRP A 200 0.31 -1.43 -3.83
N ASP A 201 -0.39 -1.69 -2.74
CA ASP A 201 -1.08 -2.95 -2.47
C ASP A 201 -2.31 -2.67 -1.60
N THR A 202 -3.32 -3.54 -1.70
CA THR A 202 -4.58 -3.40 -0.95
C THR A 202 -5.01 -4.73 -0.37
N ALA A 203 -5.27 -4.74 0.94
CA ALA A 203 -5.86 -5.87 1.63
C ALA A 203 -7.29 -5.55 2.08
N THR A 204 -8.11 -6.60 2.22
CA THR A 204 -9.50 -6.48 2.67
C THR A 204 -9.70 -7.18 4.00
N PHE A 205 -10.51 -6.59 4.86
CA PHE A 205 -10.97 -7.22 6.09
C PHE A 205 -12.44 -6.89 6.32
N MET A 206 -13.13 -7.73 7.06
CA MET A 206 -14.53 -7.59 7.36
C MET A 206 -14.70 -7.42 8.87
N VAL A 207 -15.47 -6.41 9.24
CA VAL A 207 -15.89 -6.18 10.62
C VAL A 207 -17.35 -6.58 10.76
N GLY A 208 -17.67 -7.44 11.72
CA GLY A 208 -19.08 -7.78 12.02
C GLY A 208 -19.70 -8.77 11.04
N LYS A 209 -20.98 -8.59 10.70
CA LYS A 209 -21.78 -9.66 10.08
C LYS A 209 -21.38 -10.00 8.63
N PRO A 210 -21.47 -11.29 8.26
CA PRO A 210 -21.04 -11.80 6.95
C PRO A 210 -22.03 -11.51 5.81
N TRP A 211 -21.49 -11.64 4.59
CA TRP A 211 -22.10 -11.42 3.27
C TRP A 211 -23.31 -12.33 2.91
N THR A 212 -23.63 -13.35 3.70
CA THR A 212 -24.67 -14.34 3.33
C THR A 212 -26.06 -13.97 3.86
N GLY A 213 -26.90 -13.39 2.98
CA GLY A 213 -28.36 -13.33 3.14
C GLY A 213 -28.94 -12.01 3.64
N THR A 214 -30.20 -11.74 3.27
CA THR A 214 -30.99 -10.57 3.70
C THR A 214 -31.42 -10.63 5.17
N THR A 215 -31.23 -11.78 5.82
CA THR A 215 -31.42 -11.97 7.25
C THR A 215 -30.05 -11.96 7.94
N PRO A 216 -29.80 -11.05 8.88
CA PRO A 216 -28.61 -11.10 9.71
C PRO A 216 -28.55 -12.48 10.37
N PRO A 217 -27.49 -13.28 10.19
CA PRO A 217 -27.38 -14.54 10.91
C PRO A 217 -27.45 -14.26 12.42
N THR A 218 -28.31 -15.00 13.11
CA THR A 218 -28.54 -14.89 14.56
C THR A 218 -27.40 -15.48 15.38
N THR A 219 -26.48 -16.17 14.71
CA THR A 219 -25.30 -16.83 15.27
C THR A 219 -24.15 -16.72 14.27
N CYS A 220 -22.96 -16.32 14.73
CA CYS A 220 -21.76 -16.38 13.90
C CYS A 220 -21.34 -17.86 13.82
N ASN A 221 -21.69 -18.55 12.73
CA ASN A 221 -21.22 -19.91 12.44
C ASN A 221 -20.13 -19.89 11.39
#